data_AF-A0A2K3D1H0-F1
#
_entry.id   AF-A0A2K3D1H0-F1
#
_cell.length_a   1.000
_cell.length_b   1.000
_cell.length_c   1.000
_cell.angle_alpha   90.00
_cell.angle_beta   90.00
_cell.angle_gamma   90.00
#
_symmetry.space_group_name_H-M   'P 1'
#
loop_
_entity.id
_entity.type
_entity.pdbx_description
1 polymer ?
#
loop_
_entity_poly.entity_id
_entity_poly.type
_entity_poly.pdbx_seq_one_letter_code
_entity_poly.pdbx_strand_id
1 'polypeptide(L)'
;MVRGAFDVDLTVFVNEFRGRQLSYMAGDWSDGMQREMQRAVANLLRDQGLRNHVLEVEHGTHYKHCVNLTARVMSVGGNKMEAVDMDIKLAPNVVQGSQVADRGKAQRDVLMADVLRQPARFWFWSRPPPKPDADPVREAALAEALTAVVVRISDRVKAVVRLLKCWYKYGLQAEIPNVPSVLLETVVLAAAQRLDMSKHEAEVSLFLAALELLDAAVTRREVVVLEAGPVWGYTRAQAESCRHVWRNDPVVVLHPIDPTCNLAAAGRTIHWHRLASKARALRRVVLHDSMHDLLVCSSLAPAVAAMFQSGRDF
;
A
#
# COMPACT_ATOMS: atom_id res chain seq x y z
N MET A 1 -3.47 -11.74 11.72
CA MET A 1 -4.37 -12.84 11.30
C MET A 1 -4.58 -12.70 9.79
N VAL A 2 -3.83 -13.49 9.01
CA VAL A 2 -4.02 -13.61 7.56
C VAL A 2 -4.88 -14.87 7.38
N ARG A 3 -6.07 -14.73 6.79
CA ARG A 3 -6.94 -15.85 6.39
C ARG A 3 -6.94 -15.89 4.87
N GLY A 4 -6.99 -17.07 4.25
CA GLY A 4 -6.75 -17.43 2.84
C GLY A 4 -7.41 -16.65 1.69
N ALA A 5 -7.74 -15.37 1.86
CA ALA A 5 -8.21 -14.46 0.83
C ALA A 5 -7.34 -13.18 0.69
N PHE A 6 -6.21 -13.08 1.40
CA PHE A 6 -5.32 -11.92 1.37
C PHE A 6 -3.90 -12.30 0.97
N ASP A 7 -3.38 -11.58 -0.03
CA ASP A 7 -2.02 -11.69 -0.54
C ASP A 7 -1.03 -11.17 0.52
N VAL A 8 0.16 -11.77 0.60
CA VAL A 8 1.22 -11.41 1.55
C VAL A 8 2.36 -10.69 0.83
N ASP A 9 2.57 -9.42 1.15
CA ASP A 9 3.74 -8.67 0.69
C ASP A 9 4.97 -8.97 1.56
N LEU A 10 6.03 -9.57 0.99
CA LEU A 10 7.30 -9.82 1.67
C LEU A 10 8.38 -8.87 1.14
N THR A 11 8.99 -8.08 2.03
CA THR A 11 10.14 -7.22 1.68
C THR A 11 11.44 -7.91 2.05
N VAL A 12 12.32 -8.12 1.07
CA VAL A 12 13.66 -8.69 1.26
C VAL A 12 14.70 -7.59 1.07
N PHE A 13 15.40 -7.25 2.15
CA PHE A 13 16.48 -6.29 2.12
C PHE A 13 17.77 -6.92 1.59
N VAL A 14 18.26 -6.42 0.46
CA VAL A 14 19.47 -6.93 -0.18
C VAL A 14 20.70 -6.25 0.43
N ASN A 15 21.57 -7.05 1.05
CA ASN A 15 22.86 -6.60 1.58
C ASN A 15 23.97 -6.67 0.52
N GLU A 16 23.95 -7.74 -0.28
CA GLU A 16 24.96 -8.05 -1.28
C GLU A 16 24.32 -8.80 -2.44
N PHE A 17 24.80 -8.56 -3.67
CA PHE A 17 24.43 -9.33 -4.85
C PHE A 17 25.69 -9.63 -5.67
N ARG A 18 25.93 -10.92 -5.98
CA ARG A 18 27.11 -11.40 -6.73
C ARG A 18 28.45 -10.91 -6.19
N GLY A 19 28.68 -10.97 -4.88
CA GLY A 19 29.96 -10.52 -4.29
C GLY A 19 30.08 -9.01 -4.12
N ARG A 20 29.07 -8.23 -4.53
CA ARG A 20 29.10 -6.76 -4.52
C ARG A 20 28.03 -6.17 -3.62
N GLN A 21 28.42 -5.24 -2.75
CA GLN A 21 27.47 -4.39 -2.03
C GLN A 21 26.85 -3.37 -2.99
N LEU A 22 25.52 -3.26 -2.99
CA LEU A 22 24.79 -2.33 -3.86
C LEU A 22 24.49 -1.04 -3.10
N SER A 23 24.83 0.11 -3.68
CA SER A 23 24.52 1.42 -3.14
C SER A 23 23.32 2.04 -3.85
N TYR A 24 22.25 2.29 -3.10
CA TYR A 24 21.11 3.08 -3.59
C TYR A 24 21.55 4.49 -4.02
N MET A 25 22.40 5.14 -3.24
CA MET A 25 22.88 6.50 -3.54
C MET A 25 23.79 6.58 -4.77
N ALA A 26 24.48 5.49 -5.11
CA ALA A 26 25.29 5.41 -6.32
C ALA A 26 24.47 5.03 -7.57
N GLY A 27 23.16 4.78 -7.43
CA GLY A 27 22.30 4.38 -8.55
C GLY A 27 22.45 2.91 -8.95
N ASP A 28 22.97 2.05 -8.08
CA ASP A 28 23.15 0.62 -8.39
C ASP A 28 21.82 -0.12 -8.58
N TRP A 29 20.71 0.46 -8.10
CA TRP A 29 19.36 -0.10 -8.14
C TRP A 29 18.61 0.21 -9.44
N SER A 30 19.31 0.18 -10.57
CA SER A 30 18.70 0.34 -11.89
C SER A 30 17.64 -0.74 -12.17
N ASP A 31 16.74 -0.45 -13.12
CA ASP A 31 15.69 -1.39 -13.55
C ASP A 31 16.28 -2.75 -14.00
N GLY A 32 17.39 -2.74 -14.74
CA GLY A 32 18.09 -3.96 -15.16
C GLY A 32 18.64 -4.75 -13.98
N MET A 33 19.27 -4.09 -13.01
CA MET A 33 19.79 -4.74 -11.80
C MET A 33 18.67 -5.38 -10.97
N GLN A 34 17.54 -4.69 -10.80
CA GLN A 34 16.39 -5.22 -10.09
C GLN A 34 15.85 -6.51 -10.72
N ARG A 35 15.74 -6.56 -12.06
CA ARG A 35 15.34 -7.78 -12.79
C ARG A 35 16.34 -8.91 -12.63
N GLU A 36 17.63 -8.62 -12.65
CA GLU A 36 18.67 -9.64 -12.45
C GLU A 36 18.55 -10.28 -11.06
N MET A 37 18.35 -9.47 -10.02
CA MET A 37 18.13 -9.97 -8.66
C MET A 37 16.84 -10.77 -8.54
N GLN A 38 15.74 -10.29 -9.15
CA GLN A 38 14.46 -10.99 -9.18
C GLN A 38 14.59 -12.38 -9.80
N ARG A 39 15.24 -12.50 -10.97
CA ARG A 39 15.48 -13.80 -11.64
C ARG A 39 16.34 -14.72 -10.77
N ALA A 40 17.36 -14.19 -10.11
CA ALA A 40 18.22 -14.97 -9.22
C ALA A 40 17.43 -15.54 -8.03
N VAL A 41 16.57 -14.73 -7.40
CA VAL A 41 15.70 -15.17 -6.30
C VAL A 41 14.66 -16.16 -6.78
N ALA A 42 14.03 -15.93 -7.93
CA ALA A 42 13.08 -16.87 -8.51
C ALA A 42 13.74 -18.23 -8.78
N ASN A 43 14.94 -18.26 -9.37
CA ASN A 43 15.69 -19.50 -9.60
C ASN A 43 16.07 -20.20 -8.29
N LEU A 44 16.52 -19.45 -7.28
CA LEU A 44 16.81 -20.01 -5.95
C LEU A 44 15.57 -20.70 -5.34
N LEU A 45 14.42 -20.05 -5.38
CA LEU A 45 13.16 -20.61 -4.87
C LEU A 45 12.73 -21.87 -5.65
N ARG A 46 12.89 -21.85 -6.97
CA ARG A 46 12.65 -23.02 -7.84
C ARG A 46 13.55 -24.20 -7.47
N ASP A 47 14.83 -23.95 -7.24
CA ASP A 47 15.79 -25.00 -6.89
C ASP A 47 15.57 -25.57 -5.48
N GLN A 48 14.91 -24.81 -4.60
CA GLN A 48 14.43 -25.28 -3.30
C GLN A 48 13.12 -26.10 -3.37
N GLY A 49 12.67 -26.48 -4.56
CA GLY A 49 11.48 -27.33 -4.75
C GLY A 49 10.17 -26.57 -4.92
N LEU A 50 10.18 -25.24 -4.98
CA LEU A 50 8.98 -24.42 -5.22
C LEU A 50 8.67 -24.22 -6.72
N ARG A 51 9.18 -25.08 -7.61
CA ARG A 51 9.12 -24.91 -9.08
C ARG A 51 7.72 -24.63 -9.63
N ASN A 52 6.72 -25.33 -9.09
CA ASN A 52 5.33 -25.22 -9.56
C ASN A 52 4.56 -24.05 -8.92
N HIS A 53 5.21 -23.29 -8.03
CA HIS A 53 4.59 -22.24 -7.22
C HIS A 53 5.17 -20.85 -7.50
N VAL A 54 6.33 -20.76 -8.15
CA VAL A 54 7.01 -19.50 -8.45
C VAL A 54 6.60 -19.00 -9.83
N LEU A 55 5.80 -17.94 -9.86
CA LEU A 55 5.48 -17.18 -11.07
C LEU A 55 6.39 -15.94 -11.12
N GLU A 56 7.18 -15.83 -12.18
CA GLU A 56 7.79 -14.54 -12.54
C GLU A 56 6.70 -13.69 -13.19
N VAL A 57 6.18 -12.70 -12.48
CA VAL A 57 5.28 -11.73 -13.12
C VAL A 57 6.06 -10.45 -13.43
N GLU A 58 6.19 -10.21 -14.73
CA GLU A 58 6.59 -8.95 -15.34
C GLU A 58 5.51 -7.87 -15.18
N HIS A 59 5.99 -6.64 -14.98
CA HIS A 59 5.36 -5.35 -15.28
C HIS A 59 3.88 -5.14 -15.00
N GLY A 60 3.60 -4.38 -13.94
CA GLY A 60 2.35 -3.64 -13.80
C GLY A 60 1.72 -3.68 -12.41
N THR A 61 2.31 -4.36 -11.43
CA THR A 61 1.98 -4.06 -10.03
C THR A 61 2.55 -2.68 -9.67
N HIS A 62 2.04 -2.05 -8.60
CA HIS A 62 2.55 -0.78 -8.10
C HIS A 62 4.09 -0.79 -7.91
N TYR A 63 4.65 -1.97 -7.60
CA TYR A 63 6.06 -2.20 -7.32
C TYR A 63 6.94 -2.55 -8.53
N LYS A 64 6.38 -2.59 -9.75
CA LYS A 64 7.05 -2.94 -11.04
C LYS A 64 7.65 -4.35 -11.15
N HIS A 65 8.42 -4.82 -10.15
CA HIS A 65 9.18 -6.08 -10.15
C HIS A 65 8.98 -6.86 -8.85
N CYS A 66 8.17 -7.92 -8.89
CA CYS A 66 7.92 -8.81 -7.74
C CYS A 66 8.08 -10.28 -8.16
N VAL A 67 8.55 -11.13 -7.24
CA VAL A 67 8.46 -12.59 -7.41
C VAL A 67 7.16 -13.04 -6.75
N ASN A 68 6.24 -13.61 -7.54
CA ASN A 68 4.98 -14.09 -7.01
C ASN A 68 5.11 -15.57 -6.69
N LEU A 69 4.71 -15.96 -5.48
CA LEU A 69 4.84 -17.30 -4.95
C LEU A 69 3.54 -17.74 -4.28
N THR A 70 3.00 -18.90 -4.66
CA THR A 70 1.93 -19.53 -3.89
C THR A 70 2.52 -20.50 -2.86
N ALA A 71 2.57 -20.10 -1.60
CA ALA A 71 3.08 -20.93 -0.50
C ALA A 71 1.96 -21.67 0.22
N ARG A 72 2.21 -22.91 0.65
CA ARG A 72 1.33 -23.63 1.58
C ARG A 72 1.75 -23.30 3.01
N VAL A 73 0.91 -22.58 3.74
CA VAL A 73 1.14 -22.20 5.13
C VAL A 73 0.13 -22.87 6.05
N MET A 74 0.55 -23.13 7.29
CA MET A 74 -0.34 -23.67 8.30
C MET A 74 -1.29 -22.57 8.79
N SER A 75 -2.58 -22.86 8.81
CA SER A 75 -3.60 -21.93 9.28
C SER A 75 -3.42 -21.63 10.77
N VAL A 76 -3.85 -20.44 11.19
CA VAL A 76 -3.86 -20.06 12.60
C VAL A 76 -4.82 -20.99 13.34
N GLY A 77 -4.27 -21.92 14.14
CA GLY A 77 -5.00 -23.02 14.77
C GLY A 77 -4.43 -24.40 14.45
N GLY A 78 -3.45 -24.52 13.54
CA GLY A 78 -2.65 -25.72 13.33
C GLY A 78 -3.32 -26.84 12.51
N ASN A 79 -4.60 -26.70 12.16
CA ASN A 79 -5.40 -27.83 11.69
C ASN A 79 -5.55 -27.92 10.16
N LYS A 80 -5.10 -26.92 9.40
CA LYS A 80 -5.26 -26.90 7.93
C LYS A 80 -4.05 -26.24 7.26
N MET A 81 -3.64 -26.77 6.11
CA MET A 81 -2.71 -26.09 5.21
C MET A 81 -3.51 -25.26 4.22
N GLU A 82 -3.21 -23.97 4.12
CA GLU A 82 -3.84 -23.03 3.20
C GLU A 82 -2.82 -22.59 2.15
N ALA A 83 -3.26 -22.49 0.89
CA ALA A 83 -2.48 -21.84 -0.15
C ALA A 83 -2.60 -20.32 0.04
N VAL A 84 -1.46 -19.63 0.10
CA VAL A 84 -1.37 -18.19 0.26
C VAL A 84 -0.47 -17.64 -0.84
N ASP A 85 -1.00 -16.68 -1.59
CA ASP A 85 -0.23 -15.96 -2.58
C ASP A 85 0.65 -14.91 -1.89
N MET A 86 1.92 -14.87 -2.29
CA MET A 86 2.94 -14.01 -1.72
C MET A 86 3.63 -13.21 -2.82
N ASP A 87 3.76 -11.91 -2.61
CA ASP A 87 4.49 -10.99 -3.48
C ASP A 87 5.82 -10.62 -2.80
N ILE A 88 6.93 -11.14 -3.32
CA ILE A 88 8.27 -10.87 -2.79
C ILE A 88 8.88 -9.68 -3.53
N LYS A 89 9.14 -8.60 -2.79
CA LYS A 89 9.80 -7.39 -3.27
C LYS A 89 11.22 -7.27 -2.71
N LEU A 90 12.14 -6.85 -3.56
CA LEU A 90 13.53 -6.61 -3.19
C LEU A 90 13.73 -5.12 -2.90
N ALA A 91 14.47 -4.81 -1.84
CA ALA A 91 14.72 -3.43 -1.43
C ALA A 91 16.16 -3.20 -0.97
N PRO A 92 16.72 -1.99 -1.17
CA PRO A 92 18.05 -1.65 -0.66
C PRO A 92 18.10 -1.69 0.86
N ASN A 93 19.20 -2.22 1.39
CA ASN A 93 19.59 -1.96 2.78
C ASN A 93 20.61 -0.81 2.82
N VAL A 94 20.19 0.40 3.22
CA VAL A 94 21.09 1.56 3.28
C VAL A 94 21.72 1.76 4.67
N VAL A 95 21.32 0.95 5.66
CA VAL A 95 21.89 0.95 7.01
C VAL A 95 22.47 -0.44 7.31
N GLN A 96 23.79 -0.54 7.32
CA GLN A 96 24.48 -1.79 7.66
C GLN A 96 24.58 -1.99 9.18
N GLY A 97 24.51 -3.25 9.62
CA GLY A 97 24.59 -3.65 11.03
C GLY A 97 23.27 -4.18 11.58
N SER A 98 23.31 -5.37 12.19
CA SER A 98 22.14 -6.12 12.68
C SER A 98 21.58 -5.63 14.03
N GLN A 99 22.05 -4.51 14.57
CA GLN A 99 21.77 -4.10 15.96
C GLN A 99 21.41 -2.62 16.16
N VAL A 100 20.93 -1.92 15.14
CA VAL A 100 20.30 -0.61 15.41
C VAL A 100 18.87 -0.90 15.89
N ALA A 101 18.58 -0.62 17.17
CA ALA A 101 17.25 -0.76 17.76
C ALA A 101 16.14 -0.08 16.93
N ASP A 102 16.51 0.91 16.11
CA ASP A 102 15.66 1.63 15.17
C ASP A 102 16.16 1.56 13.71
N ARG A 103 16.56 0.38 13.22
CA ARG A 103 17.03 0.21 11.82
C ARG A 103 16.08 0.85 10.80
N GLY A 104 14.78 0.61 10.91
CA GLY A 104 13.78 1.17 9.99
C GLY A 104 13.73 2.70 10.01
N LYS A 105 14.01 3.32 11.16
CA LYS A 105 14.08 4.78 11.28
C LYS A 105 15.34 5.31 10.61
N ALA A 106 16.48 4.68 10.86
CA ALA A 106 17.74 5.06 10.23
C ALA A 106 17.67 4.91 8.70
N GLN A 107 17.08 3.80 8.23
CA GLN A 107 16.80 3.52 6.81
C GLN A 107 15.95 4.64 6.20
N ARG A 108 14.84 4.99 6.86
CA ARG A 108 13.97 6.09 6.44
C ARG A 108 14.72 7.42 6.39
N ASP A 109 15.45 7.77 7.44
CA ASP A 109 16.10 9.07 7.56
C ASP A 109 17.13 9.28 6.44
N VAL A 110 17.86 8.23 6.05
CA VAL A 110 18.78 8.27 4.92
C VAL A 110 18.03 8.40 3.59
N LEU A 111 17.00 7.58 3.35
CA LEU A 111 16.26 7.56 2.08
C LEU A 111 15.41 8.82 1.85
N MET A 112 14.88 9.39 2.92
CA MET A 112 13.96 10.53 2.89
C MET A 112 14.67 11.87 3.14
N ALA A 113 15.99 11.86 3.32
CA ALA A 113 16.78 13.04 3.65
C ALA A 113 16.55 14.20 2.66
N ASP A 114 16.48 13.90 1.36
CA ASP A 114 16.27 14.91 0.31
C ASP A 114 14.79 15.19 0.04
N VAL A 115 13.90 14.23 0.38
CA VAL A 115 12.45 14.37 0.20
C VAL A 115 11.82 15.27 1.25
N LEU A 116 12.26 15.13 2.50
CA LEU A 116 11.69 15.83 3.65
C LEU A 116 12.45 17.11 4.01
N ARG A 117 13.58 17.39 3.32
CA ARG A 117 14.34 18.61 3.55
C ARG A 117 13.47 19.82 3.23
N GLN A 118 13.18 20.64 4.24
CA GLN A 118 12.66 21.98 3.98
C GLN A 118 13.77 22.74 3.24
N PRO A 119 13.47 23.48 2.16
CA PRO A 119 14.48 24.33 1.53
C PRO A 119 15.00 25.28 2.60
N ALA A 120 16.26 25.10 3.01
CA ALA A 120 16.90 26.01 3.92
C ALA A 120 16.84 27.41 3.27
N ARG A 121 16.49 28.43 4.06
CA ARG A 121 16.55 29.85 3.69
C ARG A 121 17.99 30.34 3.41
N PHE A 122 18.91 29.48 2.96
CA PHE A 122 20.27 29.82 2.60
C PHE A 122 20.35 30.03 1.08
N TRP A 123 19.96 31.23 0.69
CA TRP A 123 19.88 31.75 -0.68
C TRP A 123 21.19 32.38 -1.16
N PHE A 124 22.32 31.74 -0.91
CA PHE A 124 23.60 32.29 -1.32
C PHE A 124 24.45 31.17 -1.94
N TRP A 125 24.43 31.09 -3.27
CA TRP A 125 25.45 30.45 -4.12
C TRP A 125 25.37 28.95 -4.44
N SER A 126 24.20 28.32 -4.47
CA SER A 126 24.09 26.97 -5.08
C SER A 126 22.79 26.77 -5.84
N ARG A 127 22.88 26.16 -7.02
CA ARG A 127 21.73 25.69 -7.79
C ARG A 127 20.87 24.82 -6.85
N PRO A 128 19.55 25.06 -6.72
CA PRO A 128 18.72 24.27 -5.83
C PRO A 128 18.86 22.79 -6.21
N PRO A 129 18.94 21.87 -5.22
CA PRO A 129 19.04 20.45 -5.51
C PRO A 129 17.86 20.02 -6.39
N PRO A 130 18.04 18.99 -7.25
CA PRO A 130 16.95 18.43 -8.03
C PRO A 130 15.77 18.12 -7.11
N LYS A 131 14.55 18.47 -7.54
CA LYS A 131 13.37 18.10 -6.77
C LYS A 131 13.23 16.57 -6.79
N PRO A 132 12.85 15.95 -5.66
CA PRO A 132 12.67 14.51 -5.60
C PRO A 132 11.48 14.10 -6.48
N ASP A 133 11.67 13.02 -7.24
CA ASP A 133 10.64 12.35 -8.04
C ASP A 133 10.14 11.07 -7.34
N ALA A 134 9.05 10.51 -7.86
CA ALA A 134 8.53 9.21 -7.42
C ALA A 134 9.56 8.10 -7.69
N ASP A 135 9.87 7.31 -6.66
CA ASP A 135 10.84 6.22 -6.74
C ASP A 135 10.29 4.94 -6.07
N PRO A 136 9.86 3.94 -6.86
CA PRO A 136 9.38 2.66 -6.34
C PRO A 136 10.42 1.88 -5.52
N VAL A 137 11.72 2.05 -5.79
CA VAL A 137 12.79 1.39 -5.03
C VAL A 137 12.86 1.97 -3.63
N ARG A 138 12.80 3.31 -3.54
CA ARG A 138 12.74 4.01 -2.25
C ARG A 138 11.49 3.60 -1.48
N GLU A 139 10.33 3.58 -2.13
CA GLU A 139 9.06 3.16 -1.51
C GLU A 139 9.16 1.74 -0.93
N ALA A 140 9.68 0.78 -1.71
CA ALA A 140 9.86 -0.59 -1.23
C ALA A 140 10.78 -0.67 -0.01
N ALA A 141 11.84 0.14 0.02
CA ALA A 141 12.79 0.22 1.11
C ALA A 141 12.26 0.89 2.38
N LEU A 142 11.10 1.54 2.30
CA LEU A 142 10.40 2.17 3.43
C LEU A 142 9.37 1.24 4.09
N ALA A 143 9.35 -0.05 3.76
CA ALA A 143 8.39 -1.02 4.29
C ALA A 143 8.38 -1.12 5.83
N GLU A 144 9.54 -1.00 6.49
CA GLU A 144 9.62 -1.00 7.96
C GLU A 144 8.96 0.26 8.56
N ALA A 145 9.15 1.43 7.94
CA ALA A 145 8.49 2.66 8.36
C ALA A 145 6.97 2.58 8.15
N LEU A 146 6.51 2.01 7.02
CA LEU A 146 5.08 1.75 6.79
C LEU A 146 4.51 0.80 7.85
N THR A 147 5.24 -0.27 8.17
CA THR A 147 4.85 -1.22 9.22
C THR A 147 4.73 -0.53 10.58
N ALA A 148 5.67 0.35 10.93
CA ALA A 148 5.63 1.11 12.18
C ALA A 148 4.43 2.05 12.29
N VAL A 149 3.92 2.56 11.16
CA VAL A 149 2.69 3.36 11.11
C VAL A 149 1.46 2.47 11.28
N VAL A 150 1.37 1.38 10.51
CA VAL A 150 0.18 0.53 10.46
C VAL A 150 0.01 -0.35 11.70
N VAL A 151 1.11 -0.74 12.37
CA VAL A 151 1.06 -1.60 13.56
C VAL A 151 0.27 -0.95 14.70
N ARG A 152 0.35 0.38 14.82
CA ARG A 152 -0.31 1.18 15.86
C ARG A 152 -1.80 1.43 15.60
N ILE A 153 -2.30 1.10 14.42
CA ILE A 153 -3.70 1.28 14.05
C ILE A 153 -4.56 0.24 14.77
N SER A 154 -5.69 0.69 15.33
CA SER A 154 -6.62 -0.15 16.08
C SER A 154 -7.26 -1.24 15.20
N ASP A 155 -7.62 -2.36 15.81
CA ASP A 155 -8.25 -3.47 15.10
C ASP A 155 -9.62 -3.10 14.50
N ARG A 156 -10.32 -2.14 15.11
CA ARG A 156 -11.59 -1.58 14.58
C ARG A 156 -11.37 -0.90 13.22
N VAL A 157 -10.34 -0.05 13.11
CA VAL A 157 -9.98 0.58 11.83
C VAL A 157 -9.51 -0.47 10.81
N LYS A 158 -8.69 -1.44 11.24
CA LYS A 158 -8.27 -2.56 10.38
C LYS A 158 -9.45 -3.42 9.91
N ALA A 159 -10.52 -3.56 10.69
CA ALA A 159 -11.74 -4.23 10.26
C ALA A 159 -12.42 -3.48 9.11
N VAL A 160 -12.50 -2.15 9.17
CA VAL A 160 -13.04 -1.34 8.07
C VAL A 160 -12.15 -1.37 6.83
N VAL A 161 -10.81 -1.36 6.99
CA VAL A 161 -9.86 -1.58 5.88
C VAL A 161 -10.16 -2.91 5.17
N ARG A 162 -10.33 -4.00 5.94
CA ARG A 162 -10.66 -5.32 5.38
C ARG A 162 -12.01 -5.29 4.67
N LEU A 163 -13.03 -4.67 5.25
CA LEU A 163 -14.35 -4.54 4.63
C LEU A 163 -14.29 -3.81 3.29
N LEU A 164 -13.58 -2.67 3.22
CA LEU A 164 -13.43 -1.91 1.98
C LEU A 164 -12.65 -2.69 0.91
N LYS A 165 -11.59 -3.40 1.31
CA LYS A 165 -10.83 -4.29 0.41
C LYS A 165 -11.69 -5.45 -0.10
N CYS A 166 -12.50 -6.07 0.76
CA CYS A 166 -13.43 -7.13 0.37
C CYS A 166 -14.52 -6.61 -0.57
N TRP A 167 -15.09 -5.43 -0.29
CA TRP A 167 -16.04 -4.78 -1.19
C TRP A 167 -15.47 -4.61 -2.58
N TYR A 168 -14.24 -4.11 -2.68
CA TYR A 168 -13.57 -4.00 -3.98
C TYR A 168 -13.33 -5.37 -4.62
N LYS A 169 -12.68 -6.30 -3.92
CA LYS A 169 -12.29 -7.63 -4.43
C LYS A 169 -13.49 -8.41 -4.96
N TYR A 170 -14.56 -8.51 -4.19
CA TYR A 170 -15.71 -9.35 -4.53
C TYR A 170 -16.82 -8.60 -5.28
N GLY A 171 -16.97 -7.30 -5.04
CA GLY A 171 -18.07 -6.52 -5.60
C GLY A 171 -17.73 -5.75 -6.87
N LEU A 172 -16.46 -5.36 -7.06
CA LEU A 172 -16.09 -4.36 -8.08
C LEU A 172 -14.92 -4.76 -8.99
N GLN A 173 -14.02 -5.65 -8.57
CA GLN A 173 -12.75 -5.90 -9.27
C GLN A 173 -12.93 -6.31 -10.74
N ALA A 174 -13.95 -7.10 -11.06
CA ALA A 174 -14.27 -7.51 -12.42
C ALA A 174 -14.70 -6.32 -13.32
N GLU A 175 -15.31 -5.30 -12.71
CA GLU A 175 -15.86 -4.12 -13.37
C GLU A 175 -14.85 -2.95 -13.44
N ILE A 176 -13.98 -2.86 -12.44
CA ILE A 176 -13.01 -1.79 -12.21
C ILE A 176 -11.68 -2.46 -11.84
N PRO A 177 -10.93 -3.00 -12.80
CA PRO A 177 -9.69 -3.68 -12.48
C PRO A 177 -8.62 -2.69 -12.00
N ASN A 178 -7.59 -3.23 -11.34
CA ASN A 178 -6.33 -2.56 -11.02
C ASN A 178 -6.36 -1.46 -9.95
N VAL A 179 -7.44 -1.27 -9.17
CA VAL A 179 -7.38 -0.38 -7.99
C VAL A 179 -6.42 -1.00 -6.95
N PRO A 180 -5.35 -0.29 -6.52
CA PRO A 180 -4.38 -0.83 -5.59
C PRO A 180 -4.98 -1.04 -4.19
N SER A 181 -4.69 -2.19 -3.58
CA SER A 181 -5.11 -2.52 -2.22
C SER A 181 -4.57 -1.51 -1.18
N VAL A 182 -3.31 -1.11 -1.31
CA VAL A 182 -2.67 -0.10 -0.43
C VAL A 182 -3.32 1.28 -0.55
N LEU A 183 -3.89 1.62 -1.72
CA LEU A 183 -4.67 2.85 -1.90
C LEU A 183 -5.94 2.80 -1.05
N LEU A 184 -6.70 1.71 -1.14
CA LEU A 184 -7.94 1.54 -0.35
C LEU A 184 -7.66 1.60 1.15
N GLU A 185 -6.57 0.96 1.60
CA GLU A 185 -6.14 1.04 2.99
C GLU A 185 -5.82 2.49 3.39
N THR A 186 -5.03 3.20 2.59
CA THR A 186 -4.64 4.59 2.85
C THR A 186 -5.87 5.52 2.93
N VAL A 187 -6.88 5.32 2.10
CA VAL A 187 -8.12 6.09 2.17
C VAL A 187 -8.85 5.88 3.50
N VAL A 188 -8.98 4.64 3.97
CA VAL A 188 -9.62 4.35 5.27
C VAL A 188 -8.83 4.95 6.42
N LEU A 189 -7.49 4.83 6.40
CA LEU A 189 -6.64 5.40 7.44
C LEU A 189 -6.73 6.93 7.47
N ALA A 190 -6.74 7.58 6.31
CA ALA A 190 -6.92 9.03 6.22
C ALA A 190 -8.31 9.47 6.69
N ALA A 191 -9.36 8.70 6.38
CA ALA A 191 -10.71 8.95 6.91
C ALA A 191 -10.75 8.81 8.44
N ALA A 192 -10.11 7.77 9.00
CA ALA A 192 -10.02 7.57 10.44
C ALA A 192 -9.29 8.71 11.16
N GLN A 193 -8.23 9.25 10.54
CA GLN A 193 -7.51 10.41 11.06
C GLN A 193 -8.40 11.67 11.08
N ARG A 194 -9.23 11.88 10.06
CA ARG A 194 -10.14 13.05 9.99
C ARG A 194 -11.28 13.00 10.99
N LEU A 195 -11.81 11.80 11.21
CA LEU A 195 -12.87 11.55 12.18
C LEU A 195 -12.38 11.58 13.64
N ASP A 196 -11.06 11.57 13.86
CA ASP A 196 -10.49 11.40 15.20
C ASP A 196 -11.07 10.17 15.91
N MET A 197 -10.98 9.01 15.25
CA MET A 197 -11.45 7.69 15.73
C MET A 197 -10.87 7.25 17.09
N SER A 198 -10.05 8.08 17.75
CA SER A 198 -9.68 7.97 19.15
C SER A 198 -10.89 8.19 20.09
N LYS A 199 -11.91 8.91 19.61
CA LYS A 199 -13.22 9.06 20.26
C LYS A 199 -14.13 7.93 19.76
N HIS A 200 -15.09 7.51 20.58
CA HIS A 200 -15.96 6.33 20.39
C HIS A 200 -16.87 6.36 19.14
N GLU A 201 -16.36 6.67 17.96
CA GLU A 201 -17.10 6.61 16.71
C GLU A 201 -17.33 5.15 16.28
N ALA A 202 -18.44 4.94 15.58
CA ALA A 202 -18.85 3.64 15.06
C ALA A 202 -18.09 3.29 13.77
N GLU A 203 -17.78 2.01 13.56
CA GLU A 203 -17.13 1.50 12.34
C GLU A 203 -17.92 1.86 11.07
N VAL A 204 -19.25 1.98 11.19
CA VAL A 204 -20.13 2.40 10.09
C VAL A 204 -19.84 3.85 9.67
N SER A 205 -19.64 4.76 10.63
CA SER A 205 -19.27 6.16 10.33
C SER A 205 -17.94 6.23 9.59
N LEU A 206 -16.96 5.44 10.02
CA LEU A 206 -15.67 5.35 9.33
C LEU A 206 -15.80 4.78 7.92
N PHE A 207 -16.60 3.73 7.74
CA PHE A 207 -16.84 3.15 6.41
C PHE A 207 -17.50 4.17 5.47
N LEU A 208 -18.53 4.89 5.94
CA LEU A 208 -19.18 5.96 5.18
C LEU A 208 -18.21 7.10 4.84
N ALA A 209 -17.37 7.52 5.78
CA ALA A 209 -16.36 8.55 5.54
C ALA A 209 -15.30 8.10 4.52
N ALA A 210 -14.90 6.82 4.53
CA ALA A 210 -13.98 6.28 3.53
C ALA A 210 -14.61 6.26 2.13
N LEU A 211 -15.89 5.87 1.99
CA LEU A 211 -16.62 5.93 0.72
C LEU A 211 -16.76 7.37 0.21
N GLU A 212 -17.04 8.32 1.12
CA GLU A 212 -17.11 9.73 0.79
C GLU A 212 -15.76 10.29 0.34
N LEU A 213 -14.66 9.88 1.00
CA LEU A 213 -13.31 10.29 0.63
C LEU A 213 -12.88 9.72 -0.74
N LEU A 214 -13.29 8.49 -1.09
CA LEU A 214 -13.10 7.95 -2.44
C LEU A 214 -13.82 8.82 -3.49
N ASP A 215 -15.09 9.18 -3.26
CA ASP A 215 -15.85 10.04 -4.17
C ASP A 215 -15.21 11.43 -4.27
N ALA A 216 -14.78 12.00 -3.14
CA ALA A 216 -14.12 13.30 -3.06
C ALA A 216 -12.82 13.37 -3.85
N ALA A 217 -11.98 12.34 -3.71
CA ALA A 217 -10.69 12.25 -4.40
C ALA A 217 -10.86 12.29 -5.93
N VAL A 218 -11.97 11.76 -6.45
CA VAL A 218 -12.26 11.73 -7.89
C VAL A 218 -13.01 12.98 -8.34
N THR A 219 -14.09 13.34 -7.67
CA THR A 219 -15.03 14.39 -8.14
C THR A 219 -14.58 15.80 -7.78
N ARG A 220 -13.93 15.95 -6.63
CA ARG A 220 -13.42 17.23 -6.14
C ARG A 220 -11.90 17.33 -6.25
N ARG A 221 -11.23 16.30 -6.77
CA ARG A 221 -9.77 16.18 -6.83
C ARG A 221 -9.10 16.40 -5.48
N GLU A 222 -9.76 15.91 -4.44
CA GLU A 222 -9.26 16.06 -3.09
C GLU A 222 -8.00 15.21 -2.90
N VAL A 223 -6.91 15.83 -2.43
CA VAL A 223 -5.64 15.13 -2.19
C VAL A 223 -5.74 14.34 -0.89
N VAL A 224 -5.71 13.02 -1.00
CA VAL A 224 -5.75 12.12 0.15
C VAL A 224 -4.35 11.96 0.72
N VAL A 225 -4.21 12.38 1.98
CA VAL A 225 -2.96 12.32 2.75
C VAL A 225 -3.28 11.71 4.10
N LEU A 226 -2.47 10.72 4.50
CA LEU A 226 -2.39 10.23 5.87
C LEU A 226 -1.18 10.88 6.54
N GLU A 227 -1.40 11.80 7.49
CA GLU A 227 -0.31 12.43 8.23
C GLU A 227 0.21 11.46 9.30
N ALA A 228 1.07 10.52 8.90
CA ALA A 228 1.59 9.48 9.77
C ALA A 228 2.67 9.94 10.78
N GLY A 229 2.65 11.24 11.10
CA GLY A 229 3.51 11.90 12.10
C GLY A 229 4.96 12.09 11.65
N PRO A 230 5.72 12.95 12.35
CA PRO A 230 7.08 13.34 11.96
C PRO A 230 8.11 12.22 12.11
N VAL A 231 7.81 11.19 12.91
CA VAL A 231 8.73 10.08 13.19
C VAL A 231 8.85 9.15 11.99
N TRP A 232 7.72 8.75 11.41
CA TRP A 232 7.67 7.72 10.38
C TRP A 232 7.16 8.24 9.04
N GLY A 233 6.13 9.08 9.04
CA GLY A 233 5.56 9.65 7.82
C GLY A 233 6.05 11.06 7.52
N TYR A 234 5.14 11.86 7.01
CA TYR A 234 5.33 13.27 6.68
C TYR A 234 4.07 14.07 7.03
N THR A 235 4.20 15.40 7.11
CA THR A 235 3.07 16.32 7.32
C THR A 235 2.43 16.72 6.00
N ARG A 236 1.21 17.24 6.05
CA ARG A 236 0.55 17.80 4.84
C ARG A 236 1.40 18.86 4.15
N ALA A 237 2.11 19.70 4.90
CA ALA A 237 3.01 20.71 4.32
C ALA A 237 4.18 20.08 3.53
N GLN A 238 4.74 18.97 4.03
CA GLN A 238 5.77 18.20 3.31
C GLN A 238 5.20 17.44 2.10
N ALA A 239 3.94 17.01 2.16
CA ALA A 239 3.24 16.49 1.00
C ALA A 239 3.13 17.53 -0.11
N GLU A 240 2.72 18.75 0.27
CA GLU A 240 2.54 19.87 -0.64
C GLU A 240 3.83 20.37 -1.28
N SER A 241 4.99 20.26 -0.60
CA SER A 241 6.28 20.56 -1.22
C SER A 241 6.64 19.60 -2.37
N CYS A 242 5.99 18.42 -2.43
CA CYS A 242 6.15 17.43 -3.50
C CYS A 242 5.06 17.52 -4.59
N ARG A 243 4.19 18.53 -4.54
CA ARG A 243 3.07 18.72 -5.50
C ARG A 243 3.49 18.68 -6.96
N HIS A 244 4.73 19.06 -7.29
CA HIS A 244 5.22 19.00 -8.68
C HIS A 244 5.17 17.60 -9.29
N VAL A 245 5.21 16.54 -8.48
CA VAL A 245 5.21 15.14 -8.94
C VAL A 245 3.82 14.69 -9.40
N TRP A 246 2.77 15.07 -8.67
CA TRP A 246 1.42 14.50 -8.84
C TRP A 246 0.33 15.52 -9.18
N ARG A 247 0.65 16.82 -9.30
CA ARG A 247 -0.34 17.91 -9.55
C ARG A 247 -1.24 17.72 -10.77
N ASN A 248 -0.77 16.97 -11.76
CA ASN A 248 -1.47 16.76 -13.02
C ASN A 248 -2.23 15.43 -13.03
N ASP A 249 -2.10 14.62 -11.99
CA ASP A 249 -2.79 13.33 -11.91
C ASP A 249 -4.29 13.55 -11.67
N PRO A 250 -5.17 12.72 -12.28
CA PRO A 250 -6.61 12.88 -12.14
C PRO A 250 -7.11 12.60 -10.73
N VAL A 251 -6.39 11.75 -9.99
CA VAL A 251 -6.68 11.34 -8.61
C VAL A 251 -5.35 11.28 -7.87
N VAL A 252 -5.32 11.78 -6.64
CA VAL A 252 -4.10 11.83 -5.81
C VAL A 252 -4.36 11.18 -4.46
N VAL A 253 -3.78 10.01 -4.25
CA VAL A 253 -3.73 9.32 -2.95
C VAL A 253 -2.28 9.01 -2.66
N LEU A 254 -1.69 9.73 -1.70
CA LEU A 254 -0.25 9.65 -1.45
C LEU A 254 0.09 8.48 -0.53
N HIS A 255 1.19 7.78 -0.84
CA HIS A 255 1.71 6.70 0.00
C HIS A 255 2.06 7.24 1.41
N PRO A 256 1.66 6.61 2.52
CA PRO A 256 1.79 7.16 3.88
C PRO A 256 3.20 7.60 4.33
N ILE A 257 4.24 7.05 3.69
CA ILE A 257 5.65 7.31 4.04
C ILE A 257 6.39 8.12 2.98
N ASP A 258 5.91 8.13 1.74
CA ASP A 258 6.59 8.82 0.63
C ASP A 258 5.63 9.78 -0.10
N PRO A 259 5.74 11.11 0.13
CA PRO A 259 4.84 12.11 -0.45
C PRO A 259 5.02 12.31 -1.96
N THR A 260 6.05 11.72 -2.56
CA THR A 260 6.25 11.73 -4.01
C THR A 260 5.50 10.57 -4.68
N CYS A 261 5.14 9.52 -3.94
CA CYS A 261 4.48 8.35 -4.48
C CYS A 261 2.96 8.54 -4.46
N ASN A 262 2.37 8.77 -5.64
CA ASN A 262 0.92 8.72 -5.82
C ASN A 262 0.48 7.28 -6.11
N LEU A 263 -0.22 6.66 -5.17
CA LEU A 263 -0.75 5.30 -5.30
C LEU A 263 -1.75 5.17 -6.46
N ALA A 264 -2.41 6.27 -6.85
CA ALA A 264 -3.34 6.28 -7.96
C ALA A 264 -2.64 6.31 -9.34
N ALA A 265 -1.33 6.58 -9.39
CA ALA A 265 -0.54 6.67 -10.62
C ALA A 265 0.17 5.34 -10.97
N ALA A 266 -0.33 4.20 -10.48
CA ALA A 266 0.34 2.88 -10.53
C ALA A 266 0.51 2.23 -11.93
N GLY A 267 0.66 3.02 -13.00
CA GLY A 267 0.99 2.54 -14.36
C GLY A 267 -0.13 1.83 -15.11
N ARG A 268 -1.28 1.58 -14.47
CA ARG A 268 -2.47 0.97 -15.07
C ARG A 268 -3.63 1.95 -15.13
N THR A 269 -4.44 1.86 -16.18
CA THR A 269 -5.66 2.65 -16.31
C THR A 269 -6.71 2.16 -15.33
N ILE A 270 -7.25 3.09 -14.52
CA ILE A 270 -8.31 2.83 -13.55
C ILE A 270 -9.53 3.69 -13.90
N HIS A 271 -10.72 3.10 -13.90
CA HIS A 271 -11.98 3.79 -14.17
C HIS A 271 -12.46 4.57 -12.94
N TRP A 272 -11.74 5.64 -12.57
CA TRP A 272 -11.97 6.43 -11.35
C TRP A 272 -13.42 6.92 -11.18
N HIS A 273 -14.04 7.44 -12.24
CA HIS A 273 -15.43 7.91 -12.19
C HIS A 273 -16.41 6.79 -11.86
N ARG A 274 -16.13 5.56 -12.31
CA ARG A 274 -16.96 4.39 -12.01
C ARG A 274 -16.80 3.99 -10.53
N LEU A 275 -15.58 4.03 -10.00
CA LEU A 275 -15.31 3.76 -8.59
C LEU A 275 -16.03 4.78 -7.68
N ALA A 276 -15.95 6.06 -8.00
CA ALA A 276 -16.65 7.12 -7.28
C ALA A 276 -18.18 6.96 -7.32
N SER A 277 -18.73 6.62 -8.49
CA SER A 277 -20.16 6.32 -8.64
C SER A 277 -20.60 5.14 -7.76
N LYS A 278 -19.82 4.05 -7.73
CA LYS A 278 -20.08 2.88 -6.88
C LYS A 278 -19.97 3.20 -5.40
N ALA A 279 -18.97 3.99 -5.00
CA ALA A 279 -18.83 4.46 -3.62
C ALA A 279 -20.05 5.28 -3.18
N ARG A 280 -20.51 6.22 -4.02
CA ARG A 280 -21.71 7.02 -3.75
C ARG A 280 -22.99 6.19 -3.70
N ALA A 281 -23.14 5.22 -4.60
CA ALA A 281 -24.26 4.30 -4.60
C ALA A 281 -24.31 3.49 -3.31
N LEU A 282 -23.19 2.86 -2.91
CA LEU A 282 -23.12 2.09 -1.67
C LEU A 282 -23.35 2.98 -0.44
N ARG A 283 -22.79 4.19 -0.41
CA ARG A 283 -23.01 5.15 0.69
C ARG A 283 -24.50 5.46 0.88
N ARG A 284 -25.26 5.62 -0.22
CA ARG A 284 -26.72 5.83 -0.15
C ARG A 284 -27.44 4.63 0.44
N VAL A 285 -27.11 3.42 -0.01
CA VAL A 285 -27.70 2.18 0.51
C VAL A 285 -27.47 2.06 2.03
N VAL A 286 -26.24 2.27 2.49
CA VAL A 286 -25.89 2.17 3.93
C VAL A 286 -26.63 3.21 4.78
N LEU A 287 -26.91 4.40 4.22
CA LEU A 287 -27.57 5.49 4.96
C LEU A 287 -29.09 5.42 4.96
N HIS A 288 -29.71 4.89 3.91
CA HIS A 288 -31.12 5.11 3.63
C HIS A 288 -31.93 3.85 3.34
N ASP A 289 -31.28 2.75 2.97
CA ASP A 289 -31.98 1.55 2.54
C ASP A 289 -32.02 0.49 3.66
N SER A 290 -32.76 -0.59 3.43
CA SER A 290 -32.93 -1.64 4.43
C SER A 290 -31.68 -2.52 4.56
N MET A 291 -31.56 -3.26 5.67
CA MET A 291 -30.54 -4.30 5.82
C MET A 291 -30.66 -5.38 4.73
N HIS A 292 -31.88 -5.66 4.25
CA HIS A 292 -32.08 -6.58 3.14
C HIS A 292 -31.42 -6.06 1.86
N ASP A 293 -31.63 -4.78 1.52
CA ASP A 293 -31.03 -4.16 0.35
C ASP A 293 -29.50 -4.14 0.43
N LEU A 294 -28.94 -3.89 1.61
CA LEU A 294 -27.50 -3.95 1.85
C LEU A 294 -26.94 -5.36 1.60
N LEU A 295 -27.62 -6.39 2.11
CA LEU A 295 -27.13 -7.77 2.10
C LEU A 295 -27.43 -8.53 0.80
N VAL A 296 -28.40 -8.09 0.01
CA VAL A 296 -28.87 -8.82 -1.17
C VAL A 296 -28.72 -8.02 -2.46
N CYS A 297 -29.03 -6.72 -2.42
CA CYS A 297 -29.16 -5.90 -3.64
C CYS A 297 -27.94 -5.01 -3.90
N SER A 298 -27.09 -4.78 -2.88
CA SER A 298 -25.97 -3.84 -2.96
C SER A 298 -24.69 -4.47 -3.51
N SER A 299 -23.77 -3.63 -3.99
CA SER A 299 -22.42 -4.07 -4.38
C SER A 299 -21.57 -4.63 -3.22
N LEU A 300 -22.01 -4.47 -1.97
CA LEU A 300 -21.34 -5.01 -0.78
C LEU A 300 -21.76 -6.47 -0.49
N ALA A 301 -22.90 -6.92 -1.00
CA ALA A 301 -23.45 -8.26 -0.75
C ALA A 301 -22.44 -9.40 -1.01
N PRO A 302 -21.69 -9.42 -2.13
CA PRO A 302 -20.70 -10.49 -2.38
C PRO A 302 -19.59 -10.53 -1.33
N ALA A 303 -19.14 -9.36 -0.85
CA ALA A 303 -18.11 -9.27 0.17
C ALA A 303 -18.59 -9.80 1.52
N VAL A 304 -19.83 -9.47 1.90
CA VAL A 304 -20.43 -9.95 3.14
C VAL A 304 -20.64 -11.46 3.09
N ALA A 305 -21.12 -12.00 1.96
CA ALA A 305 -21.26 -13.44 1.77
C ALA A 305 -19.91 -14.17 1.90
N ALA A 306 -18.85 -13.67 1.27
CA ALA A 306 -17.50 -14.25 1.37
C ALA A 306 -16.94 -14.21 2.80
N MET A 307 -17.18 -13.12 3.54
CA MET A 307 -16.77 -13.01 4.95
C MET A 307 -17.51 -13.99 5.85
N PHE A 308 -18.80 -14.26 5.59
CA PHE A 308 -19.59 -15.24 6.34
C PHE A 308 -19.29 -16.70 5.98
N GLN A 309 -18.95 -17.01 4.73
CA GLN A 309 -18.52 -18.35 4.33
C GLN A 309 -17.16 -18.71 4.95
N SER A 310 -16.24 -17.76 5.00
CA SER A 310 -14.94 -17.89 5.69
C SER A 310 -15.06 -18.06 7.22
N GLY A 311 -16.25 -17.88 7.78
CA GLY A 311 -16.58 -18.10 9.19
C GLY A 311 -17.35 -19.40 9.47
N ARG A 312 -17.74 -20.16 8.44
CA ARG A 312 -18.52 -21.40 8.56
C ARG A 312 -17.72 -22.69 8.30
N ASP A 313 -16.44 -22.58 7.92
CA ASP A 313 -15.51 -23.71 7.82
C ASP A 313 -14.83 -24.05 9.17
N PHE A 314 -15.54 -23.83 10.29
CA PHE A 314 -15.12 -24.21 11.64
C PHE A 314 -15.92 -25.42 12.12
#